data_AF-A0A191TJV6-F1
#
_entry.id   AF-A0A191TJV6-F1
#
_cell.length_a   1.000
_cell.length_b   1.000
_cell.length_c   1.000
_cell.angle_alpha   90.00
_cell.angle_beta   90.00
_cell.angle_gamma   90.00
#
_symmetry.space_group_name_H-M   'P 1'
#
loop_
_entity.id
_entity.type
_entity.pdbx_description
1 polymer ?
#
loop_
_entity_poly.entity_id
_entity_poly.type
_entity_poly.pdbx_seq_one_letter_code
_entity_poly.pdbx_strand_id
1 'polypeptide(L)'
;MSELIIYTDGSSRGNPGPGGFGVILMYGNKRKELSQGFRLTTNNRMELLAVITALEALTKKNIPVKIFTDSQYVVNSVEKKWLDNWIRTDFKGGKKNKDLWLRYANIARHFSIKFYWVKGHANNPFNNRCDELATFAADGKDLLVDEGYESENL
;
A
#
# COMPACT_ATOMS: atom_id res chain seq x y z
N MET A 1 -8.42 5.59 -24.55
CA MET A 1 -7.51 6.19 -23.56
C MET A 1 -6.90 5.07 -22.73
N SER A 2 -5.58 5.07 -22.56
CA SER A 2 -4.90 4.04 -21.75
C SER A 2 -5.15 4.32 -20.26
N GLU A 3 -5.81 3.40 -19.56
CA GLU A 3 -5.98 3.49 -18.11
C GLU A 3 -4.75 2.94 -17.39
N LEU A 4 -4.42 3.52 -16.24
CA LEU A 4 -3.41 3.00 -15.33
C LEU A 4 -4.11 2.21 -14.23
N ILE A 5 -3.86 0.90 -14.22
CA ILE A 5 -4.45 -0.04 -13.27
C ILE A 5 -3.35 -0.55 -12.35
N ILE A 6 -3.62 -0.53 -11.05
CA ILE A 6 -2.70 -0.96 -10.01
C ILE A 6 -3.42 -2.00 -9.15
N TYR A 7 -2.76 -3.11 -8.87
CA TYR A 7 -3.15 -4.05 -7.83
C TYR A 7 -2.11 -3.98 -6.71
N THR A 8 -2.56 -4.03 -5.46
CA THR A 8 -1.68 -3.95 -4.30
C THR A 8 -2.15 -4.88 -3.20
N ASP A 9 -1.19 -5.51 -2.53
CA ASP A 9 -1.42 -6.35 -1.36
C ASP A 9 -0.26 -6.19 -0.36
N GLY A 10 -0.51 -6.50 0.91
CA GLY A 10 0.46 -6.46 1.99
C GLY A 10 0.26 -7.64 2.94
N SER A 11 1.38 -8.25 3.34
CA SER A 11 1.39 -9.43 4.21
C SER A 11 2.35 -9.24 5.39
N SER A 12 2.06 -9.87 6.52
CA SER A 12 2.93 -9.89 7.70
C SER A 12 2.84 -11.24 8.42
N ARG A 13 3.99 -11.82 8.76
CA ARG A 13 4.16 -13.04 9.56
C ARG A 13 4.07 -12.69 11.04
N GLY A 14 2.84 -12.57 11.53
CA GLY A 14 2.56 -12.00 12.84
C GLY A 14 2.25 -10.50 12.75
N ASN A 15 1.80 -9.90 13.85
CA ASN A 15 1.36 -8.51 13.88
C ASN A 15 1.72 -7.85 15.24
N PRO A 16 3.00 -7.47 15.46
CA PRO A 16 4.04 -7.29 14.45
C PRO A 16 4.85 -8.54 14.08
N GLY A 17 5.57 -8.48 12.96
CA GLY A 17 6.51 -9.51 12.50
C GLY A 17 7.15 -9.17 11.15
N PRO A 18 7.96 -10.06 10.56
CA PRO A 18 8.45 -9.91 9.19
C PRO A 18 7.29 -9.72 8.22
N GLY A 19 7.34 -8.72 7.36
CA GLY A 19 6.25 -8.41 6.44
C GLY A 19 6.77 -7.95 5.08
N GLY A 20 5.88 -7.88 4.11
CA GLY A 20 6.21 -7.45 2.76
C GLY A 20 5.00 -6.95 2.01
N PHE A 21 5.24 -6.22 0.93
CA PHE A 21 4.19 -5.78 0.02
C PHE A 21 4.40 -6.33 -1.39
N GLY A 22 3.31 -6.39 -2.15
CA GLY A 22 3.29 -6.74 -3.56
C GLY A 22 2.47 -5.72 -4.35
N VAL A 23 2.98 -5.32 -5.51
CA VAL A 23 2.34 -4.36 -6.42
C VAL A 23 2.45 -4.85 -7.85
N ILE A 24 1.36 -4.73 -8.60
CA ILE A 24 1.34 -4.86 -10.06
C ILE A 24 0.84 -3.56 -10.66
N LEU A 25 1.65 -2.94 -11.52
CA LEU A 25 1.30 -1.75 -12.29
C LEU A 25 1.06 -2.14 -13.75
N MET A 26 -0.05 -1.71 -14.34
CA MET A 26 -0.41 -2.00 -15.72
C MET A 26 -0.80 -0.73 -16.46
N TYR A 27 -0.20 -0.52 -17.64
CA TYR A 27 -0.49 0.62 -18.51
C TYR A 27 -0.37 0.21 -19.98
N GLY A 28 -1.51 0.12 -20.68
CA GLY A 28 -1.56 -0.49 -22.01
C GLY A 28 -1.09 -1.95 -21.94
N ASN A 29 -0.11 -2.32 -22.77
CA ASN A 29 0.46 -3.67 -22.79
C ASN A 29 1.66 -3.84 -21.84
N LYS A 30 2.01 -2.81 -21.06
CA LYS A 30 3.14 -2.86 -20.13
C LYS A 30 2.67 -3.28 -18.74
N ARG A 31 3.42 -4.19 -18.12
CA ARG A 31 3.24 -4.65 -16.75
C ARG A 31 4.57 -4.49 -15.99
N LYS A 32 4.49 -4.06 -14.74
CA LYS A 32 5.64 -4.01 -13.81
C LYS A 32 5.20 -4.58 -12.46
N GLU A 33 6.02 -5.44 -11.88
CA GLU A 33 5.85 -5.94 -10.52
C GLU A 33 6.84 -5.26 -9.57
N LEU A 34 6.42 -4.95 -8.35
CA LEU A 34 7.27 -4.44 -7.28
C LEU A 34 6.97 -5.21 -6.00
N SER A 35 7.99 -5.48 -5.20
CA SER A 35 7.86 -6.13 -3.90
C SER A 35 9.06 -5.81 -3.03
N GLN A 36 8.85 -5.70 -1.72
CA GLN A 36 9.92 -5.52 -0.76
C GLN A 36 9.52 -6.06 0.61
N GLY A 37 10.47 -6.72 1.27
CA GLY A 37 10.31 -7.27 2.62
C GLY A 37 10.94 -6.37 3.69
N PHE A 38 10.37 -6.43 4.90
CA PHE A 38 10.74 -5.67 6.08
C PHE A 38 10.80 -6.60 7.29
N ARG A 39 11.81 -6.40 8.16
CA ARG A 39 12.14 -7.34 9.24
C ARG A 39 11.13 -7.35 10.37
N LEU A 40 10.51 -6.20 10.65
CA LEU A 40 9.54 -6.03 11.72
C LEU A 40 8.56 -4.90 11.35
N THR A 41 7.33 -5.27 11.03
CA THR A 41 6.27 -4.35 10.62
C THR A 41 4.89 -4.93 10.95
N THR A 42 3.81 -4.38 10.40
CA THR A 42 2.43 -4.83 10.56
C THR A 42 1.73 -4.97 9.22
N ASN A 43 0.64 -5.75 9.17
CA ASN A 43 -0.13 -5.93 7.93
C ASN A 43 -0.61 -4.59 7.35
N ASN A 44 -1.22 -3.75 8.18
CA ASN A 44 -1.75 -2.45 7.76
C ASN A 44 -0.67 -1.52 7.20
N ARG A 45 0.57 -1.61 7.70
CA ARG A 45 1.70 -0.81 7.18
C ARG A 45 2.10 -1.30 5.80
N MET A 46 2.18 -2.61 5.59
CA MET A 46 2.50 -3.19 4.28
C MET A 46 1.43 -2.91 3.24
N GLU A 47 0.15 -3.03 3.59
CA GLU A 47 -0.97 -2.68 2.71
C GLU A 47 -0.89 -1.21 2.25
N LEU A 48 -0.62 -0.28 3.17
CA LEU A 48 -0.49 1.14 2.86
C LEU A 48 0.79 1.45 2.07
N LEU A 49 1.91 0.83 2.43
CA LEU A 49 3.19 1.01 1.75
C LEU A 49 3.15 0.48 0.31
N ALA A 50 2.39 -0.57 0.04
CA ALA A 50 2.14 -1.08 -1.32
C ALA A 50 1.55 0.03 -2.21
N VAL A 51 0.51 0.71 -1.72
CA VAL A 51 -0.15 1.81 -2.44
C VAL A 51 0.78 3.00 -2.64
N ILE A 52 1.52 3.40 -1.60
CA ILE A 52 2.50 4.50 -1.67
C ILE A 52 3.56 4.19 -2.73
N THR A 53 4.17 3.01 -2.66
CA THR A 53 5.24 2.59 -3.57
C THR A 53 4.74 2.54 -5.01
N ALA A 54 3.50 2.08 -5.21
CA ALA A 54 2.89 2.07 -6.53
C ALA A 54 2.76 3.48 -7.13
N LEU A 55 2.30 4.45 -6.33
CA LEU A 55 2.15 5.85 -6.76
C LEU A 55 3.50 6.54 -7.00
N GLU A 56 4.50 6.28 -6.17
CA GLU A 56 5.85 6.83 -6.33
C GLU A 56 6.58 6.30 -7.57
N ALA A 57 6.25 5.08 -8.00
CA ALA A 57 6.79 4.50 -9.24
C ALA A 57 6.22 5.15 -10.51
N LEU A 58 5.17 5.98 -10.41
CA LEU A 58 4.52 6.59 -11.57
C LEU A 58 5.25 7.84 -12.05
N THR A 59 5.60 7.83 -13.33
CA THR A 59 6.19 9.01 -14.00
C THR A 59 5.13 9.92 -14.63
N LYS A 60 3.92 9.41 -14.90
CA LYS A 60 2.81 10.16 -15.51
C LYS A 60 1.75 10.52 -14.47
N LYS A 61 1.48 11.81 -14.30
CA LYS A 61 0.56 12.34 -13.26
C LYS A 61 -0.85 12.69 -13.77
N ASN A 62 -1.01 12.96 -15.06
CA ASN A 62 -2.29 13.40 -15.66
C ASN A 62 -3.15 12.24 -16.18
N ILE A 63 -3.08 11.07 -15.54
CA ILE A 63 -3.84 9.87 -15.95
C ILE A 63 -4.62 9.37 -14.74
N PRO A 64 -5.92 9.07 -14.89
CA PRO A 64 -6.69 8.44 -13.82
C PRO A 64 -6.06 7.11 -13.39
N VAL A 65 -5.92 6.94 -12.07
CA VAL A 65 -5.32 5.76 -11.44
C VAL A 65 -6.42 4.94 -10.79
N LYS A 66 -6.56 3.68 -11.20
CA LYS A 66 -7.45 2.71 -10.55
C LYS A 66 -6.62 1.79 -9.67
N ILE A 67 -6.88 1.80 -8.36
CA ILE A 67 -6.16 0.96 -7.40
C ILE A 67 -7.11 -0.10 -6.87
N PHE A 68 -6.74 -1.36 -7.07
CA PHE A 68 -7.44 -2.53 -6.54
C PHE A 68 -6.65 -3.06 -5.34
N THR A 69 -7.33 -3.19 -4.21
CA THR A 69 -6.75 -3.69 -2.96
C THR A 69 -7.83 -4.34 -2.12
N ASP A 70 -7.48 -5.35 -1.34
CA ASP A 70 -8.35 -5.95 -0.33
C ASP A 70 -8.25 -5.28 1.05
N SER A 71 -7.33 -4.33 1.21
CA SER A 71 -7.21 -3.53 2.42
C SER A 71 -8.41 -2.60 2.62
N GLN A 72 -9.35 -3.05 3.45
CA GLN A 72 -10.42 -2.18 3.95
C GLN A 72 -9.85 -1.01 4.77
N TYR A 73 -8.68 -1.20 5.41
CA TYR A 73 -8.01 -0.13 6.15
C TYR A 73 -7.66 1.03 5.22
N VAL A 74 -7.00 0.76 4.09
CA VAL A 74 -6.63 1.79 3.12
C VAL A 74 -7.87 2.41 2.49
N VAL A 75 -8.77 1.59 1.95
CA VAL A 75 -9.97 2.09 1.24
C VAL A 75 -10.83 2.96 2.14
N ASN A 76 -11.15 2.49 3.35
CA ASN A 76 -11.99 3.27 4.26
C ASN A 76 -11.30 4.56 4.71
N SER A 77 -9.99 4.54 4.95
CA SER A 77 -9.26 5.72 5.41
C SER A 77 -9.35 6.89 4.42
N VAL A 78 -9.35 6.57 3.12
CA VAL A 78 -9.44 7.56 2.04
C VAL A 78 -10.91 7.88 1.70
N GLU A 79 -11.71 6.88 1.32
CA GLU A 79 -13.06 7.08 0.80
C GLU A 79 -14.02 7.66 1.87
N LYS A 80 -13.84 7.27 3.14
CA LYS A 80 -14.63 7.81 4.27
C LYS A 80 -14.01 9.08 4.88
N LYS A 81 -12.96 9.64 4.26
CA LYS A 81 -12.27 10.86 4.70
C LYS A 81 -11.75 10.82 6.14
N TRP A 82 -11.36 9.64 6.64
CA TRP A 82 -10.74 9.55 7.96
C TRP A 82 -9.37 10.20 7.96
N LEU A 83 -8.61 10.03 6.88
CA LEU A 83 -7.30 10.64 6.70
C LEU A 83 -7.37 12.18 6.79
N ASP A 84 -8.35 12.81 6.15
CA ASP A 84 -8.55 14.27 6.21
C ASP A 84 -8.69 14.74 7.66
N ASN A 85 -9.46 14.00 8.46
CA ASN A 85 -9.62 14.30 9.87
C ASN A 85 -8.34 14.05 10.68
N TRP A 86 -7.59 12.98 10.39
CA TRP A 86 -6.32 12.71 11.06
C TRP A 86 -5.30 13.80 10.78
N ILE A 87 -5.14 14.22 9.52
CA ILE A 87 -4.24 15.32 9.15
C ILE A 87 -4.66 16.62 9.84
N ARG A 88 -5.95 16.97 9.79
CA ARG A 88 -6.48 18.19 10.42
C ARG A 88 -6.26 18.24 11.93
N THR A 89 -6.23 17.08 12.58
CA THR A 89 -6.05 16.96 14.04
C THR A 89 -4.62 16.58 14.44
N ASP A 90 -3.67 16.61 13.50
CA ASP A 90 -2.29 16.15 13.68
C ASP A 90 -2.19 14.75 14.33
N PHE A 91 -3.10 13.86 13.94
CA PHE A 91 -3.21 12.48 14.44
C PHE A 91 -3.46 12.39 15.95
N LYS A 92 -4.09 13.41 16.55
CA LYS A 92 -4.49 13.42 17.96
C LYS A 92 -5.28 12.16 18.34
N GLY A 93 -5.00 11.64 19.53
CA GLY A 93 -5.58 10.38 20.01
C GLY A 93 -4.85 9.13 19.52
N GLY A 94 -3.57 9.25 19.15
CA GLY A 94 -2.68 8.11 18.92
C GLY A 94 -3.04 7.30 17.68
N LYS A 95 -3.45 7.96 16.59
CA LYS A 95 -3.71 7.26 15.32
C LYS A 95 -2.39 6.74 14.74
N LYS A 96 -2.33 5.43 14.51
CA LYS A 96 -1.13 4.71 14.04
C LYS A 96 -0.76 5.08 12.60
N ASN A 97 0.49 4.83 12.24
CA ASN A 97 1.04 4.94 10.87
C ASN A 97 1.01 6.38 10.33
N LYS A 98 1.25 7.37 11.20
CA LYS A 98 1.25 8.79 10.83
C LYS A 98 2.26 9.07 9.71
N ASP A 99 3.45 8.51 9.82
CA ASP A 99 4.53 8.59 8.85
C ASP A 99 4.09 8.18 7.43
N LEU A 100 3.48 7.01 7.29
CA LEU A 100 3.03 6.49 6.01
C LEU A 100 1.83 7.28 5.47
N TRP A 101 0.89 7.67 6.33
CA TRP A 101 -0.27 8.45 5.89
C TRP A 101 0.11 9.85 5.40
N LEU A 102 1.07 10.51 6.04
CA LEU A 102 1.60 11.78 5.57
C LEU A 102 2.35 11.61 4.24
N ARG A 103 3.15 10.55 4.09
CA ARG A 103 3.80 10.20 2.81
C ARG A 103 2.79 9.96 1.70
N TYR A 104 1.74 9.16 1.96
CA TYR A 104 0.62 8.93 1.05
C TYR A 104 -0.06 10.24 0.65
N ALA A 105 -0.44 11.09 1.60
CA ALA A 105 -1.15 12.34 1.31
C ALA A 105 -0.32 13.27 0.41
N ASN A 106 1.00 13.34 0.63
CA ASN A 106 1.90 14.16 -0.17
C ASN A 106 2.01 13.67 -1.63
N ILE A 107 2.06 12.35 -1.86
CA ILE A 107 2.14 11.80 -3.23
C ILE A 107 0.78 11.76 -3.92
N ALA A 108 -0.28 11.37 -3.20
CA ALA A 108 -1.62 11.14 -3.73
C ALA A 108 -2.26 12.41 -4.31
N ARG A 109 -1.94 13.60 -3.77
CA ARG A 109 -2.45 14.89 -4.27
C ARG A 109 -2.11 15.18 -5.73
N HIS A 110 -1.13 14.45 -6.30
CA HIS A 110 -0.71 14.61 -7.69
C HIS A 110 -1.48 13.73 -8.68
N PHE A 111 -2.39 12.89 -8.20
CA PHE A 111 -3.08 11.89 -9.02
C PHE A 111 -4.60 11.95 -8.80
N SER A 112 -5.35 11.62 -9.84
CA SER A 112 -6.77 11.31 -9.71
C SER A 112 -6.92 9.82 -9.43
N ILE A 113 -7.07 9.46 -8.15
CA ILE A 113 -7.10 8.07 -7.68
C ILE A 113 -8.54 7.64 -7.43
N LYS A 114 -8.87 6.41 -7.85
CA LYS A 114 -10.10 5.71 -7.47
C LYS A 114 -9.78 4.34 -6.91
N PHE A 115 -10.26 4.06 -5.70
CA PHE A 115 -10.09 2.77 -5.06
C PHE A 115 -11.20 1.80 -5.45
N TYR A 116 -10.82 0.54 -5.59
CA TYR A 116 -11.70 -0.60 -5.81
C TYR A 116 -11.36 -1.65 -4.77
N TRP A 117 -12.19 -1.75 -3.74
CA TRP A 117 -12.05 -2.81 -2.76
C TRP A 117 -12.39 -4.15 -3.42
N VAL A 118 -11.47 -5.11 -3.31
CA VAL A 118 -11.70 -6.49 -3.73
C VAL A 118 -11.74 -7.38 -2.49
N LYS A 119 -12.51 -8.46 -2.55
CA LYS A 119 -12.48 -9.45 -1.47
C LYS A 119 -11.17 -10.23 -1.59
N GLY A 120 -10.39 -10.29 -0.50
CA GLY A 120 -9.16 -11.08 -0.43
C GLY A 120 -9.42 -12.55 -0.79
N HIS A 121 -8.45 -13.18 -1.47
CA HIS A 121 -8.49 -14.56 -1.96
C HIS A 121 -9.67 -14.91 -2.90
N ALA A 122 -10.30 -13.92 -3.54
CA ALA A 122 -11.29 -14.15 -4.60
C ALA A 122 -10.63 -14.49 -5.95
N ASN A 123 -11.45 -14.74 -7.00
CA ASN A 123 -11.05 -15.05 -8.38
C ASN A 123 -10.30 -13.90 -9.12
N ASN A 124 -9.60 -13.00 -8.42
CA ASN A 124 -8.78 -11.96 -9.04
C ASN A 124 -7.31 -12.42 -9.12
N PRO A 125 -6.83 -12.90 -10.27
CA PRO A 125 -5.47 -13.42 -10.42
C PRO A 125 -4.39 -12.37 -10.13
N PHE A 126 -4.67 -11.08 -10.33
CA PHE A 126 -3.69 -10.03 -10.06
C PHE A 126 -3.57 -9.72 -8.56
N ASN A 127 -4.66 -9.80 -7.80
CA ASN A 127 -4.57 -9.66 -6.34
C ASN A 127 -3.85 -10.86 -5.73
N ASN A 128 -4.18 -12.08 -6.18
CA ASN A 128 -3.49 -13.29 -5.73
C ASN A 128 -1.99 -13.23 -6.04
N ARG A 129 -1.62 -12.65 -7.20
CA ARG A 129 -0.21 -12.43 -7.53
C ARG A 129 0.44 -11.38 -6.63
N CYS A 130 -0.27 -10.33 -6.22
CA CYS A 130 0.26 -9.39 -5.22
C CYS A 130 0.45 -10.05 -3.85
N ASP A 131 -0.47 -10.92 -3.41
CA ASP A 131 -0.32 -11.73 -2.19
C ASP A 131 0.93 -12.60 -2.26
N GLU A 132 1.13 -13.33 -3.37
CA GLU A 132 2.35 -14.14 -3.61
C GLU A 132 3.62 -13.29 -3.49
N LEU A 133 3.65 -12.11 -4.12
CA LEU A 133 4.78 -11.18 -4.07
C LEU A 133 5.04 -10.67 -2.64
N ALA A 134 3.98 -10.29 -1.93
CA ALA A 134 4.05 -9.80 -0.55
C ALA A 134 4.58 -10.89 0.40
N THR A 135 4.01 -12.10 0.30
CA THR A 135 4.40 -13.29 1.06
C THR A 135 5.85 -13.67 0.78
N PHE A 136 6.24 -13.77 -0.49
CA PHE A 136 7.62 -14.11 -0.85
C PHE A 136 8.63 -13.08 -0.33
N ALA A 137 8.27 -11.79 -0.39
CA ALA A 137 9.11 -10.73 0.15
C ALA A 137 9.22 -10.78 1.68
N ALA A 138 8.13 -11.07 2.39
CA ALA A 138 8.11 -11.22 3.84
C ALA A 138 8.98 -12.40 4.33
N ASP A 139 9.02 -13.49 3.56
CA ASP A 139 9.80 -14.70 3.86
C ASP A 139 11.25 -14.63 3.36
N GLY A 140 11.64 -13.50 2.74
CA GLY A 140 12.98 -13.27 2.21
C GLY A 140 14.06 -13.10 3.29
N LYS A 141 15.33 -13.10 2.86
CA LYS A 141 16.49 -12.92 3.76
C LYS A 141 16.96 -11.47 3.88
N ASP A 142 16.81 -10.69 2.81
CA ASP A 142 17.28 -9.30 2.72
C ASP A 142 16.17 -8.32 3.15
N LEU A 143 15.71 -8.47 4.39
CA LEU A 143 14.61 -7.69 4.94
C LEU A 143 15.10 -6.31 5.39
N LEU A 144 14.42 -5.26 4.91
CA LEU A 144 14.72 -3.88 5.29
C LEU A 144 14.20 -3.53 6.69
N VAL A 145 14.69 -2.44 7.24
CA VAL A 145 14.17 -1.87 8.49
C VAL A 145 12.93 -1.03 8.16
N ASP A 146 11.84 -1.25 8.87
CA ASP A 146 10.69 -0.34 8.85
C ASP A 146 10.92 0.75 9.89
N GLU A 147 11.69 1.78 9.52
CA GLU A 147 12.12 2.83 10.45
C GLU A 147 10.93 3.53 11.13
N GLY A 148 9.82 3.70 10.41
CA GLY A 148 8.62 4.33 10.96
C GLY A 148 7.93 3.45 12.01
N TYR A 149 7.90 2.14 11.80
CA TYR A 149 7.39 1.22 12.81
C TYR A 149 8.32 1.14 14.02
N GLU A 150 9.60 0.87 13.78
CA GLU A 150 10.54 0.59 14.85
C GLU A 150 10.82 1.84 15.71
N SER A 151 10.87 3.04 15.13
CA SER A 151 11.09 4.27 15.92
C SER A 151 9.92 4.63 16.84
N GLU A 152 8.69 4.24 16.49
CA GLU A 152 7.50 4.48 17.33
C GLU A 152 7.33 3.43 18.44
N ASN A 153 8.07 2.30 18.38
CA ASN A 153 7.89 1.13 19.25
C ASN A 153 9.18 0.67 19.96
N LEU A 154 10.26 1.44 19.87
CA LEU A 154 11.46 1.35 20.70
C LEU A 154 11.30 2.24 21.95
#